data_AF-A0A498MHA3-F1
#
_entry.id   AF-A0A498MHA3-F1
#
_cell.length_a   1.000
_cell.length_b   1.000
_cell.length_c   1.000
_cell.angle_alpha   90.00
_cell.angle_beta   90.00
_cell.angle_gamma   90.00
#
_symmetry.space_group_name_H-M   'P 1'
#
loop_
_entity.id
_entity.type
_entity.pdbx_description
1 polymer ?
#
loop_
_entity_poly.entity_id
_entity_poly.type
_entity_poly.pdbx_seq_one_letter_code
_entity_poly.pdbx_strand_id
1 'polypeptide(L)'
;MCFLVVLSYVGNERKKRPSPSEESQTLISSFYSEFGISLDAYSRLQQAVYWPEPDRSITNVSMSTSSAHTTFIIENLKESYQTGEELFVTVHAKDFDNTSKSYGGDFFQAKLFWSETKASVFGEVVDLLNGSYSVRFLLPWVGEAQVAVRLIHSSEAVQVLKHHRDTDSDRVYFNGYYEGPGPDKTRLRETVTCNVKWDKNGLERMGTGDCCCEYNDPRTQETWRCQRPKSLPCSALVYHSMGGYRNHLTNKEKMLITRHFTTQTTTACLKDKHIYMMGDSTMRQWFEFFVKAVPTLKKMNLHVQYQSGPLIAVDVENNIDLHWRAHGVPLRTLKTAVADLHYISNEIDDQAGGPHTVFIFNLGPHFTTYPLDFYTHRVLRIRKAVLALLQRAPDTTVIIKTVNTGYKDIFGSDWYSLQLNRVLHWAFQDVGVYILDVWQMTACHYSEENIHPGPVIIKNEIDILLSFICPD
;
A
#
# COMPACT_ATOMS: atom_id res chain seq x y z
N MET A 1 7.36 2.16 -23.26
CA MET A 1 6.10 2.89 -23.50
C MET A 1 4.97 2.06 -22.88
N CYS A 2 4.59 2.34 -21.63
CA CYS A 2 3.46 1.69 -20.99
C CYS A 2 2.22 2.55 -21.25
N PHE A 3 1.26 2.03 -21.99
CA PHE A 3 -0.04 2.67 -22.15
C PHE A 3 -0.88 2.35 -20.91
N LEU A 4 -1.13 3.36 -20.08
CA LEU A 4 -2.15 3.30 -19.03
C LEU A 4 -3.51 3.37 -19.73
N VAL A 5 -4.21 2.24 -19.87
CA VAL A 5 -5.60 2.24 -20.34
C VAL A 5 -6.51 2.50 -19.14
N VAL A 6 -6.94 3.75 -18.99
CA VAL A 6 -8.03 4.10 -18.07
C VAL A 6 -9.35 3.73 -18.75
N LEU A 7 -9.92 2.58 -18.42
CA LEU A 7 -11.29 2.25 -18.84
C LEU A 7 -12.29 2.98 -17.93
N SER A 8 -12.96 3.99 -18.50
CA SER A 8 -14.15 4.60 -17.92
C SER A 8 -15.31 3.60 -17.93
N TYR A 9 -15.79 3.21 -16.75
CA TYR A 9 -16.96 2.35 -16.58
C TYR A 9 -18.26 3.10 -16.89
N VAL A 10 -19.05 2.61 -17.85
CA VAL A 10 -20.49 2.87 -17.91
C VAL A 10 -21.19 1.59 -17.46
N GLY A 11 -21.48 1.52 -16.17
CA GLY A 11 -22.24 0.41 -15.58
C GLY A 11 -23.73 0.57 -15.88
N ASN A 12 -24.31 -0.42 -16.55
CA ASN A 12 -25.77 -0.59 -16.68
C ASN A 12 -26.38 -0.76 -15.27
N GLU A 13 -27.58 -0.21 -15.04
CA GLU A 13 -28.23 -0.08 -13.73
C GLU A 13 -28.12 -1.36 -12.84
N ARG A 14 -27.44 -1.24 -11.68
CA ARG A 14 -27.40 -2.28 -10.65
C ARG A 14 -27.90 -1.76 -9.30
N LYS A 15 -28.58 -2.66 -8.57
CA LYS A 15 -29.33 -2.44 -7.32
C LYS A 15 -28.65 -1.45 -6.37
N LYS A 16 -29.39 -0.38 -6.04
CA LYS A 16 -29.02 0.63 -5.03
C LYS A 16 -28.70 -0.04 -3.68
N ARG A 17 -27.55 0.31 -3.11
CA ARG A 17 -27.22 0.08 -1.69
C ARG A 17 -28.34 0.63 -0.79
N PRO A 18 -28.53 0.10 0.43
CA PRO A 18 -29.22 0.85 1.47
C PRO A 18 -28.47 2.17 1.66
N SER A 19 -29.18 3.29 1.50
CA SER A 19 -28.64 4.62 1.75
C SER A 19 -28.22 4.72 3.23
N PRO A 20 -27.03 5.29 3.54
CA PRO A 20 -26.67 5.59 4.91
C PRO A 20 -27.72 6.52 5.56
N SER A 21 -27.86 6.48 6.88
CA SER A 21 -28.75 7.40 7.61
C SER A 21 -28.41 8.86 7.31
N GLU A 22 -29.39 9.76 7.39
CA GLU A 22 -29.21 11.20 7.10
C GLU A 22 -28.07 11.84 7.93
N GLU A 23 -27.94 11.47 9.21
CA GLU A 23 -26.82 11.93 10.05
C GLU A 23 -25.46 11.46 9.53
N SER A 24 -25.36 10.20 9.11
CA SER A 24 -24.12 9.65 8.55
C SER A 24 -23.76 10.30 7.20
N GLN A 25 -24.76 10.61 6.37
CA GLN A 25 -24.54 11.34 5.11
C GLN A 25 -24.06 12.78 5.36
N THR A 26 -24.57 13.43 6.41
CA THR A 26 -24.21 14.81 6.77
C THR A 26 -22.78 14.90 7.28
N LEU A 27 -22.34 13.96 8.13
CA LEU A 27 -20.96 13.87 8.61
C LEU A 27 -19.96 13.54 7.49
N ILE A 28 -20.31 12.60 6.61
CA ILE A 28 -19.49 12.26 5.43
C ILE A 28 -19.37 13.49 4.52
N SER A 29 -20.48 14.17 4.24
CA SER A 29 -20.49 15.39 3.42
C SER A 29 -19.60 16.49 4.01
N SER A 30 -19.65 16.71 5.33
CA SER A 30 -18.81 17.72 6.01
C SER A 30 -17.32 17.39 5.91
N PHE A 31 -16.95 16.11 6.10
CA PHE A 31 -15.57 15.65 6.01
C PHE A 31 -14.97 15.87 4.62
N TYR A 32 -15.63 15.40 3.56
CA TYR A 32 -15.14 15.53 2.19
C TYR A 32 -15.16 16.98 1.70
N SER A 33 -16.09 17.79 2.20
CA SER A 33 -16.14 19.23 1.92
C SER A 33 -14.90 19.98 2.42
N GLU A 34 -14.30 19.57 3.55
CA GLU A 34 -13.05 20.16 4.06
C GLU A 34 -11.90 20.05 3.04
N PHE A 35 -11.91 18.98 2.23
CA PHE A 35 -10.91 18.72 1.19
C PHE A 35 -11.33 19.22 -0.20
N GLY A 36 -12.44 19.95 -0.30
CA GLY A 36 -12.98 20.44 -1.57
C GLY A 36 -13.51 19.32 -2.48
N ILE A 37 -13.88 18.17 -1.92
CA ILE A 37 -14.31 17.00 -2.68
C ILE A 37 -15.82 17.05 -2.84
N SER A 38 -16.27 17.11 -4.09
CA SER A 38 -17.70 17.12 -4.42
C SER A 38 -18.35 15.76 -4.12
N LEU A 39 -19.68 15.77 -3.96
CA LEU A 39 -20.46 14.54 -3.76
C LEU A 39 -20.33 13.58 -4.95
N ASP A 40 -20.16 14.09 -6.17
CA ASP A 40 -19.88 13.29 -7.37
C ASP A 40 -18.50 12.64 -7.29
N ALA A 41 -17.46 13.39 -6.90
CA ALA A 41 -16.13 12.83 -6.70
C ALA A 41 -16.11 11.75 -5.62
N TYR A 42 -16.85 11.95 -4.52
CA TYR A 42 -17.05 10.93 -3.50
C TYR A 42 -17.80 9.69 -4.02
N SER A 43 -18.83 9.88 -4.84
CA SER A 43 -19.55 8.76 -5.47
C SER A 43 -18.64 7.94 -6.38
N ARG A 44 -17.74 8.60 -7.12
CA ARG A 44 -16.71 7.94 -7.93
C ARG A 44 -15.69 7.16 -7.08
N LEU A 45 -15.30 7.67 -5.90
CA LEU A 45 -14.49 6.91 -4.94
C LEU A 45 -15.22 5.63 -4.52
N GLN A 46 -16.49 5.76 -4.12
CA GLN A 46 -17.29 4.61 -3.70
C GLN A 46 -17.40 3.54 -4.80
N GLN A 47 -17.51 3.96 -6.06
CA GLN A 47 -17.47 3.05 -7.21
C GLN A 47 -16.09 2.42 -7.40
N ALA A 48 -15.01 3.19 -7.27
CA ALA A 48 -13.64 2.69 -7.44
C ALA A 48 -13.28 1.60 -6.40
N VAL A 49 -13.71 1.77 -5.15
CA VAL A 49 -13.47 0.78 -4.06
C VAL A 49 -14.61 -0.22 -3.90
N TYR A 50 -15.61 -0.21 -4.79
CA TYR A 50 -16.68 -1.19 -4.74
C TYR A 50 -16.13 -2.58 -5.07
N TRP A 51 -16.57 -3.55 -4.28
CA TRP A 51 -16.29 -4.97 -4.49
C TRP A 51 -17.57 -5.76 -4.26
N PRO A 52 -17.98 -6.64 -5.19
CA PRO A 52 -19.16 -7.49 -5.02
C PRO A 52 -19.06 -8.39 -3.79
N GLU A 53 -20.20 -8.71 -3.20
CA GLU A 53 -20.31 -9.64 -2.08
C GLU A 53 -21.24 -10.79 -2.42
N PRO A 54 -21.08 -11.95 -1.76
CA PRO A 54 -22.08 -13.00 -1.81
C PRO A 54 -23.47 -12.45 -1.45
N ASP A 55 -24.48 -12.88 -2.20
CA ASP A 55 -25.89 -12.54 -1.98
C ASP A 55 -26.52 -13.27 -0.79
N ARG A 56 -25.73 -14.11 -0.11
CA ARG A 56 -26.13 -14.98 1.00
C ARG A 56 -25.06 -15.02 2.10
N SER A 57 -25.49 -15.27 3.33
CA SER A 57 -24.58 -15.46 4.46
C SER A 57 -23.76 -16.75 4.32
N ILE A 58 -22.48 -16.69 4.65
CA ILE A 58 -21.59 -17.86 4.69
C ILE A 58 -22.00 -18.75 5.87
N THR A 59 -22.60 -19.90 5.59
CA THR A 59 -22.97 -20.88 6.62
C THR A 59 -22.06 -22.11 6.63
N ASN A 60 -21.34 -22.37 5.53
CA ASN A 60 -20.42 -23.50 5.41
C ASN A 60 -19.25 -23.14 4.47
N VAL A 61 -18.04 -23.61 4.83
CA VAL A 61 -16.82 -23.47 4.01
C VAL A 61 -16.97 -24.17 2.65
N SER A 62 -17.78 -25.24 2.55
CA SER A 62 -17.96 -25.96 1.27
C SER A 62 -18.58 -25.09 0.17
N MET A 63 -19.33 -24.05 0.56
CA MET A 63 -19.95 -23.09 -0.36
C MET A 63 -18.94 -22.09 -0.97
N SER A 64 -17.71 -22.05 -0.42
CA SER A 64 -16.68 -21.14 -0.90
C SER A 64 -16.02 -21.63 -2.18
N THR A 65 -15.51 -20.71 -2.98
CA THR A 65 -14.87 -21.06 -4.25
C THR A 65 -13.66 -21.97 -4.05
N SER A 66 -13.70 -23.13 -4.71
CA SER A 66 -12.64 -24.13 -4.72
C SER A 66 -11.74 -23.92 -5.92
N SER A 67 -10.44 -23.72 -5.67
CA SER A 67 -9.45 -23.65 -6.74
C SER A 67 -9.28 -24.98 -7.49
N ALA A 68 -9.62 -26.10 -6.87
CA ALA A 68 -9.49 -27.43 -7.47
C ALA A 68 -10.63 -27.75 -8.47
N HIS A 69 -11.82 -27.16 -8.27
CA HIS A 69 -12.98 -27.37 -9.14
C HIS A 69 -13.21 -26.26 -10.14
N THR A 70 -12.67 -25.06 -9.86
CA THR A 70 -12.72 -23.92 -10.78
C THR A 70 -11.90 -24.23 -12.04
N THR A 71 -12.49 -23.96 -13.21
CA THR A 71 -11.84 -24.16 -14.51
C THR A 71 -11.78 -22.86 -15.30
N PHE A 72 -10.96 -22.83 -16.35
CA PHE A 72 -10.95 -21.73 -17.31
C PHE A 72 -10.91 -22.24 -18.75
N ILE A 73 -11.38 -21.42 -19.68
CA ILE A 73 -11.43 -21.70 -21.12
C ILE A 73 -10.78 -20.54 -21.85
N ILE A 74 -9.89 -20.84 -22.80
CA ILE A 74 -9.34 -19.83 -23.71
C ILE A 74 -10.35 -19.62 -24.85
N GLU A 75 -10.85 -18.40 -24.97
CA GLU A 75 -11.88 -18.05 -25.94
C GLU A 75 -11.28 -17.96 -27.34
N ASN A 76 -11.99 -18.55 -28.33
CA ASN A 76 -11.61 -18.50 -29.75
C ASN A 76 -10.15 -18.89 -30.01
N LEU A 77 -9.67 -19.97 -29.39
CA LEU A 77 -8.29 -20.44 -29.51
C LEU A 77 -7.90 -20.61 -30.99
N LYS A 78 -6.91 -19.82 -31.42
CA LYS A 78 -6.29 -19.89 -32.75
C LYS A 78 -5.04 -20.78 -32.73
N GLU A 79 -4.66 -21.29 -33.89
CA GLU A 79 -3.36 -21.98 -34.07
C GLU A 79 -2.17 -21.04 -33.87
N SER A 80 -2.32 -19.76 -34.20
CA SER A 80 -1.29 -18.73 -34.02
C SER A 80 -1.89 -17.35 -33.78
N TYR A 81 -1.09 -16.47 -33.20
CA TYR A 81 -1.44 -15.09 -32.85
C TYR A 81 -0.36 -14.14 -33.34
N GLN A 82 -0.73 -12.88 -33.58
CA GLN A 82 0.23 -11.81 -33.86
C GLN A 82 0.65 -11.08 -32.58
N THR A 83 1.89 -10.61 -32.53
CA THR A 83 2.34 -9.76 -31.41
C THR A 83 1.49 -8.49 -31.34
N GLY A 84 1.02 -8.17 -30.14
CA GLY A 84 0.08 -7.07 -29.89
C GLY A 84 -1.40 -7.47 -29.94
N GLU A 85 -1.75 -8.69 -30.36
CA GLU A 85 -3.11 -9.21 -30.22
C GLU A 85 -3.49 -9.46 -28.76
N GLU A 86 -4.79 -9.64 -28.55
CA GLU A 86 -5.37 -9.93 -27.25
C GLU A 86 -5.89 -11.36 -27.19
N LEU A 87 -5.65 -12.00 -26.05
CA LEU A 87 -6.18 -13.31 -25.69
C LEU A 87 -7.21 -13.15 -24.58
N PHE A 88 -8.41 -13.69 -24.79
CA PHE A 88 -9.48 -13.69 -23.80
C PHE A 88 -9.63 -15.07 -23.17
N VAL A 89 -9.84 -15.09 -21.86
CA VAL A 89 -10.04 -16.32 -21.08
C VAL A 89 -11.25 -16.14 -20.19
N THR A 90 -12.14 -17.13 -20.15
CA THR A 90 -13.27 -17.15 -19.22
C THR A 90 -12.98 -18.14 -18.09
N VAL A 91 -13.09 -17.69 -16.86
CA VAL A 91 -12.98 -18.50 -15.65
C VAL A 91 -14.39 -18.82 -15.16
N HIS A 92 -14.65 -20.08 -14.83
CA HIS A 92 -15.91 -20.55 -14.25
C HIS A 92 -15.66 -21.03 -12.82
N ALA A 93 -16.03 -20.19 -11.85
CA ALA A 93 -15.83 -20.48 -10.44
C ALA A 93 -16.81 -21.57 -9.97
N LYS A 94 -16.27 -22.52 -9.20
CA LYS A 94 -17.05 -23.59 -8.57
C LYS A 94 -16.71 -23.72 -7.11
N ASP A 95 -17.66 -24.20 -6.33
CA ASP A 95 -17.47 -24.46 -4.90
C ASP A 95 -16.81 -25.83 -4.62
N PHE A 96 -16.64 -26.19 -3.35
CA PHE A 96 -16.05 -27.48 -2.96
C PHE A 96 -16.96 -28.67 -3.25
N ASP A 97 -18.23 -28.45 -3.53
CA ASP A 97 -19.18 -29.47 -3.95
C ASP A 97 -19.28 -29.56 -5.50
N ASN A 98 -18.37 -28.87 -6.22
CA ASN A 98 -18.28 -28.81 -7.68
C ASN A 98 -19.54 -28.19 -8.34
N THR A 99 -20.26 -27.36 -7.59
CA THR A 99 -21.41 -26.59 -8.07
C THR A 99 -20.94 -25.23 -8.59
N SER A 100 -21.50 -24.79 -9.72
CA SER A 100 -21.19 -23.48 -10.28
C SER A 100 -21.65 -22.36 -9.37
N LYS A 101 -20.78 -21.37 -9.16
CA LYS A 101 -21.12 -20.14 -8.43
C LYS A 101 -22.14 -19.33 -9.23
N SER A 102 -23.03 -18.63 -8.54
CA SER A 102 -24.06 -17.76 -9.14
C SER A 102 -23.83 -16.27 -8.88
N TYR A 103 -22.75 -15.92 -8.18
CA TYR A 103 -22.36 -14.58 -7.80
C TYR A 103 -20.85 -14.42 -7.93
N GLY A 104 -20.41 -13.16 -8.06
CA GLY A 104 -19.01 -12.78 -8.16
C GLY A 104 -18.35 -12.48 -6.80
N GLY A 105 -17.28 -11.69 -6.85
CA GLY A 105 -16.55 -11.19 -5.68
C GLY A 105 -15.28 -11.98 -5.35
N ASP A 106 -14.96 -13.05 -6.08
CA ASP A 106 -13.70 -13.76 -5.92
C ASP A 106 -12.54 -12.87 -6.39
N PHE A 107 -11.44 -12.89 -5.66
CA PHE A 107 -10.21 -12.21 -6.02
C PHE A 107 -9.30 -13.17 -6.77
N PHE A 108 -9.40 -13.14 -8.09
CA PHE A 108 -8.50 -13.87 -8.99
C PHE A 108 -7.33 -12.98 -9.44
N GLN A 109 -6.18 -13.62 -9.65
CA GLN A 109 -5.07 -13.06 -10.41
C GLN A 109 -4.75 -14.01 -11.56
N ALA A 110 -4.39 -13.45 -12.71
CA ALA A 110 -4.09 -14.23 -13.89
C ALA A 110 -2.80 -13.71 -14.54
N LYS A 111 -2.04 -14.62 -15.15
CA LYS A 111 -0.86 -14.26 -15.93
C LYS A 111 -0.73 -15.12 -17.17
N LEU A 112 -0.21 -14.50 -18.22
CA LEU A 112 0.29 -15.18 -19.40
C LEU A 112 1.82 -15.14 -19.32
N PHE A 113 2.49 -16.28 -19.40
CA PHE A 113 3.91 -16.38 -19.10
C PHE A 113 4.62 -17.46 -19.91
N TRP A 114 5.94 -17.35 -19.99
CA TRP A 114 6.82 -18.39 -20.51
C TRP A 114 8.06 -18.52 -19.64
N SER A 115 8.23 -19.69 -19.03
CA SER A 115 9.28 -19.92 -18.02
C SER A 115 10.70 -19.83 -18.58
N GLU A 116 10.92 -20.32 -19.80
CA GLU A 116 12.25 -20.39 -20.41
C GLU A 116 12.83 -19.00 -20.66
N THR A 117 12.00 -18.07 -21.17
CA THR A 117 12.43 -16.68 -21.41
C THR A 117 12.17 -15.76 -20.23
N LYS A 118 11.52 -16.27 -19.17
CA LYS A 118 11.07 -15.48 -18.01
C LYS A 118 10.16 -14.31 -18.39
N ALA A 119 9.47 -14.43 -19.52
CA ALA A 119 8.49 -13.47 -19.98
C ALA A 119 7.17 -13.67 -19.22
N SER A 120 6.50 -12.57 -18.86
CA SER A 120 5.22 -12.62 -18.18
C SER A 120 4.45 -11.31 -18.39
N VAL A 121 3.13 -11.41 -18.50
CA VAL A 121 2.21 -10.29 -18.56
C VAL A 121 1.02 -10.54 -17.65
N PHE A 122 0.57 -9.49 -16.96
CA PHE A 122 -0.58 -9.53 -16.09
C PHE A 122 -1.88 -9.64 -16.91
N GLY A 123 -2.81 -10.47 -16.46
CA GLY A 123 -4.14 -10.58 -17.04
C GLY A 123 -5.14 -9.69 -16.33
N GLU A 124 -5.83 -8.83 -17.08
CA GLU A 124 -6.90 -7.97 -16.55
C GLU A 124 -8.14 -8.82 -16.26
N VAL A 125 -8.45 -9.02 -14.98
CA VAL A 125 -9.61 -9.81 -14.54
C VAL A 125 -10.82 -8.91 -14.33
N VAL A 126 -11.94 -9.27 -14.95
CA VAL A 126 -13.24 -8.61 -14.81
C VAL A 126 -14.26 -9.63 -14.29
N ASP A 127 -14.88 -9.29 -13.17
CA ASP A 127 -15.98 -10.07 -12.59
C ASP A 127 -17.30 -9.82 -13.34
N LEU A 128 -17.90 -10.88 -13.86
CA LEU A 128 -19.16 -10.81 -14.59
C LEU A 128 -20.39 -10.88 -13.67
N LEU A 129 -20.18 -10.99 -12.35
CA LEU A 129 -21.17 -11.04 -11.27
C LEU A 129 -22.11 -12.26 -11.31
N ASN A 130 -21.76 -13.30 -12.05
CA ASN A 130 -22.57 -14.51 -12.20
C ASN A 130 -21.79 -15.78 -11.88
N GLY A 131 -20.68 -15.67 -11.13
CA GLY A 131 -19.75 -16.77 -10.87
C GLY A 131 -18.76 -17.05 -12.00
N SER A 132 -18.75 -16.24 -13.04
CA SER A 132 -17.74 -16.28 -14.10
C SER A 132 -16.95 -14.97 -14.19
N TYR A 133 -15.71 -15.07 -14.67
CA TYR A 133 -14.78 -13.95 -14.78
C TYR A 133 -14.16 -13.92 -16.16
N SER A 134 -14.05 -12.75 -16.77
CA SER A 134 -13.30 -12.56 -18.01
C SER A 134 -11.89 -12.12 -17.69
N VAL A 135 -10.90 -12.66 -18.40
CA VAL A 135 -9.51 -12.27 -18.30
C VAL A 135 -9.01 -11.85 -19.67
N ARG A 136 -8.42 -10.66 -19.76
CA ARG A 136 -7.80 -10.14 -20.98
C ARG A 136 -6.28 -10.12 -20.83
N PHE A 137 -5.58 -10.73 -21.79
CA PHE A 137 -4.11 -10.68 -21.90
C PHE A 137 -3.70 -9.98 -23.18
N LEU A 138 -2.74 -9.07 -23.09
CA LEU A 138 -1.95 -8.65 -24.26
C LEU A 138 -0.94 -9.75 -24.60
N LEU A 139 -0.59 -9.91 -25.89
CA LEU A 139 0.46 -10.83 -26.34
C LEU A 139 1.72 -10.06 -26.79
N PRO A 140 2.66 -9.71 -25.88
CA PRO A 140 3.73 -8.76 -26.20
C PRO A 140 5.04 -9.39 -26.71
N TRP A 141 5.13 -10.72 -26.83
CA TRP A 141 6.34 -11.38 -27.35
C TRP A 141 6.03 -12.45 -28.39
N VAL A 142 7.07 -12.78 -29.17
CA VAL A 142 7.08 -13.92 -30.10
C VAL A 142 7.57 -15.15 -29.37
N GLY A 143 6.85 -16.26 -29.49
CA GLY A 143 7.21 -17.55 -28.92
C GLY A 143 6.04 -18.23 -28.22
N GLU A 144 6.35 -19.23 -27.41
CA GLU A 144 5.35 -19.95 -26.63
C GLU A 144 4.88 -19.13 -25.42
N ALA A 145 3.67 -19.41 -24.97
CA ALA A 145 3.06 -18.80 -23.80
C ALA A 145 2.09 -19.78 -23.13
N GLN A 146 1.98 -19.65 -21.82
CA GLN A 146 1.06 -20.43 -20.98
C GLN A 146 0.18 -19.48 -20.18
N VAL A 147 -1.08 -19.85 -20.01
CA VAL A 147 -2.02 -19.12 -19.13
C VAL A 147 -2.05 -19.80 -17.77
N ALA A 148 -1.94 -19.01 -16.71
CA ALA A 148 -2.23 -19.42 -15.35
C ALA A 148 -3.24 -18.48 -14.71
N VAL A 149 -4.25 -19.05 -14.06
CA VAL A 149 -5.24 -18.34 -13.24
C VAL A 149 -5.13 -18.86 -11.81
N ARG A 150 -5.10 -17.94 -10.84
CA ARG A 150 -5.00 -18.24 -9.40
C ARG A 150 -6.15 -17.59 -8.66
N LEU A 151 -6.85 -18.38 -7.86
CA LEU A 151 -7.74 -17.88 -6.83
C LEU A 151 -6.90 -17.40 -5.65
N ILE A 152 -6.87 -16.10 -5.38
CA ILE A 152 -6.16 -15.55 -4.22
C ILE A 152 -7.08 -15.59 -2.99
N HIS A 153 -8.30 -15.09 -3.13
CA HIS A 153 -9.35 -15.17 -2.10
C HIS A 153 -10.69 -15.49 -2.75
N SER A 154 -11.46 -16.40 -2.18
CA SER A 154 -12.87 -16.55 -2.54
C SER A 154 -13.67 -15.32 -2.15
N SER A 155 -14.82 -15.10 -2.78
CA SER A 155 -15.79 -14.05 -2.42
C SER A 155 -16.19 -14.13 -0.94
N GLU A 156 -16.24 -15.34 -0.39
CA GLU A 156 -16.45 -15.59 1.04
C GLU A 156 -15.29 -15.11 1.91
N ALA A 157 -14.06 -15.42 1.53
CA ALA A 157 -12.88 -14.94 2.24
C ALA A 157 -12.75 -13.42 2.15
N VAL A 158 -13.09 -12.82 0.99
CA VAL A 158 -13.16 -11.37 0.82
C VAL A 158 -14.20 -10.75 1.75
N GLN A 159 -15.37 -11.36 1.92
CA GLN A 159 -16.39 -10.89 2.86
C GLN A 159 -15.86 -10.88 4.31
N VAL A 160 -15.11 -11.91 4.72
CA VAL A 160 -14.45 -11.97 6.04
C VAL A 160 -13.39 -10.87 6.20
N LEU A 161 -12.53 -10.68 5.19
CA LEU A 161 -11.53 -9.61 5.18
C LEU A 161 -12.17 -8.22 5.29
N LYS A 162 -13.28 -8.02 4.57
CA LYS A 162 -14.06 -6.79 4.58
C LYS A 162 -14.72 -6.54 5.94
N HIS A 163 -15.31 -7.57 6.55
CA HIS A 163 -15.88 -7.47 7.89
C HIS A 163 -14.81 -7.02 8.89
N HIS A 164 -13.68 -7.73 8.98
CA HIS A 164 -12.61 -7.36 9.92
C HIS A 164 -11.99 -5.98 9.64
N ARG A 165 -11.94 -5.55 8.38
CA ARG A 165 -11.54 -4.18 8.04
C ARG A 165 -12.49 -3.15 8.62
N ASP A 166 -13.80 -3.41 8.57
CA ASP A 166 -14.85 -2.47 8.94
C ASP A 166 -15.20 -2.51 10.44
N THR A 167 -14.88 -3.61 11.16
CA THR A 167 -15.28 -3.81 12.56
C THR A 167 -14.14 -4.07 13.56
N ASP A 168 -12.98 -4.56 13.11
CA ASP A 168 -11.87 -5.00 13.98
C ASP A 168 -10.55 -4.32 13.57
N SER A 169 -10.48 -2.99 13.64
CA SER A 169 -9.28 -2.31 13.17
C SER A 169 -8.08 -2.36 14.14
N ASP A 170 -8.33 -2.77 15.38
CA ASP A 170 -7.34 -2.95 16.45
C ASP A 170 -6.60 -4.30 16.38
N ARG A 171 -6.76 -5.06 15.28
CA ARG A 171 -6.04 -6.32 15.01
C ARG A 171 -4.52 -6.21 15.13
N VAL A 172 -3.97 -5.00 15.03
CA VAL A 172 -2.60 -4.68 15.41
C VAL A 172 -2.65 -3.72 16.60
N TYR A 173 -1.97 -4.10 17.67
CA TYR A 173 -1.73 -3.22 18.80
C TYR A 173 -0.27 -2.74 18.80
N PHE A 174 -0.07 -1.58 19.36
CA PHE A 174 1.23 -0.93 19.43
C PHE A 174 1.62 -0.72 20.88
N ASN A 175 2.93 -0.66 21.13
CA ASN A 175 3.47 -0.39 22.45
C ASN A 175 4.01 1.04 22.49
N GLY A 176 3.53 1.82 23.46
CA GLY A 176 4.15 3.07 23.89
C GLY A 176 5.07 2.81 25.07
N TYR A 177 6.31 3.28 24.99
CA TYR A 177 7.30 3.16 26.06
C TYR A 177 7.49 4.52 26.71
N TYR A 178 7.12 4.59 27.99
CA TYR A 178 7.23 5.78 28.82
C TYR A 178 8.47 5.67 29.69
N GLU A 179 9.28 6.71 29.73
CA GLU A 179 10.49 6.73 30.54
C GLU A 179 10.63 8.07 31.27
N GLY A 180 10.98 8.01 32.55
CA GLY A 180 11.12 9.21 33.38
C GLY A 180 11.96 8.96 34.64
N PRO A 181 12.24 10.00 35.43
CA PRO A 181 13.00 9.87 36.67
C PRO A 181 12.21 9.07 37.72
N GLY A 182 12.90 8.17 38.41
CA GLY A 182 12.39 7.38 39.52
C GLY A 182 13.07 7.72 40.85
N PRO A 183 12.65 7.07 41.95
CA PRO A 183 13.33 7.17 43.25
C PRO A 183 14.82 6.82 43.12
N ASP A 184 15.67 7.45 43.93
CA ASP A 184 17.11 7.14 44.03
C ASP A 184 17.90 7.21 42.70
N LYS A 185 17.57 8.19 41.84
CA LYS A 185 18.19 8.38 40.51
C LYS A 185 17.99 7.19 39.56
N THR A 186 17.03 6.31 39.84
CA THR A 186 16.63 5.26 38.92
C THR A 186 15.82 5.84 37.76
N ARG A 187 15.67 5.07 36.66
CA ARG A 187 14.82 5.42 35.53
C ARG A 187 13.60 4.52 35.54
N LEU A 188 12.42 5.10 35.76
CA LEU A 188 11.16 4.39 35.61
C LEU A 188 10.90 4.13 34.14
N ARG A 189 10.40 2.92 33.83
CA ARG A 189 10.02 2.51 32.49
C ARG A 189 8.69 1.79 32.56
N GLU A 190 7.72 2.28 31.80
CA GLU A 190 6.40 1.66 31.67
C GLU A 190 6.11 1.39 30.20
N THR A 191 5.50 0.24 29.90
CA THR A 191 5.06 -0.09 28.55
C THR A 191 3.54 -0.23 28.59
N VAL A 192 2.87 0.48 27.71
CA VAL A 192 1.40 0.52 27.63
C VAL A 192 0.95 0.29 26.20
N THR A 193 -0.29 -0.16 26.05
CA THR A 193 -0.90 -0.36 24.73
C THR A 193 -1.33 0.97 24.13
N CYS A 194 -1.06 1.16 22.84
CA CYS A 194 -1.46 2.32 22.06
C CYS A 194 -2.09 1.90 20.72
N ASN A 195 -2.92 2.77 20.15
CA ASN A 195 -3.45 2.64 18.81
C ASN A 195 -3.99 4.00 18.28
N VAL A 196 -4.25 4.10 16.98
CA VAL A 196 -4.89 5.30 16.36
C VAL A 196 -6.30 5.42 16.91
N LYS A 197 -6.75 6.58 17.39
CA LYS A 197 -8.17 6.81 17.72
C LYS A 197 -8.94 7.14 16.42
N TRP A 198 -9.87 6.28 16.04
CA TRP A 198 -10.75 6.42 14.88
C TRP A 198 -12.12 5.83 15.21
N ASP A 199 -13.18 6.24 14.52
CA ASP A 199 -14.51 5.70 14.78
C ASP A 199 -14.59 4.20 14.39
N LYS A 200 -15.30 3.39 15.19
CA LYS A 200 -15.55 1.95 14.95
C LYS A 200 -14.30 1.09 14.83
N ASN A 201 -13.23 1.54 15.46
CA ASN A 201 -11.90 1.02 15.23
C ASN A 201 -11.46 0.05 16.35
N GLY A 202 -12.33 -0.21 17.34
CA GLY A 202 -12.12 -1.12 18.45
C GLY A 202 -11.57 -0.46 19.72
N LEU A 203 -11.14 0.81 19.67
CA LEU A 203 -10.67 1.54 20.86
C LEU A 203 -11.75 1.83 21.90
N GLU A 204 -13.03 1.61 21.59
CA GLU A 204 -14.08 1.60 22.62
C GLU A 204 -13.72 0.61 23.75
N ARG A 205 -12.91 -0.42 23.46
CA ARG A 205 -12.43 -1.42 24.42
C ARG A 205 -11.22 -0.98 25.26
N MET A 206 -10.49 0.06 24.85
CA MET A 206 -9.32 0.59 25.59
C MET A 206 -9.69 1.49 26.78
N GLY A 207 -10.99 1.74 27.00
CA GLY A 207 -11.54 2.55 28.09
C GLY A 207 -11.97 3.95 27.64
N THR A 208 -12.77 4.63 28.47
CA THR A 208 -13.27 6.00 28.25
C THR A 208 -12.78 6.95 29.35
N GLY A 209 -12.58 8.25 29.03
CA GLY A 209 -12.23 9.29 30.02
C GLY A 209 -10.77 9.24 30.48
N ASP A 210 -10.54 9.27 31.80
CA ASP A 210 -9.21 9.30 32.45
C ASP A 210 -8.37 8.02 32.28
N CYS A 211 -8.79 7.07 31.44
CA CYS A 211 -8.02 5.88 31.11
C CYS A 211 -6.74 6.16 30.33
N CYS A 212 -6.70 7.27 29.59
CA CYS A 212 -5.90 7.33 28.38
C CYS A 212 -5.13 8.65 28.20
N CYS A 213 -3.98 8.56 27.54
CA CYS A 213 -3.18 9.67 27.02
C CYS A 213 -3.49 9.84 25.52
N GLU A 214 -3.82 11.04 25.09
CA GLU A 214 -4.10 11.37 23.69
C GLU A 214 -3.04 12.33 23.13
N TYR A 215 -2.47 11.98 21.98
CA TYR A 215 -1.48 12.76 21.26
C TYR A 215 -2.07 13.16 19.92
N ASN A 216 -2.45 14.44 19.80
CA ASN A 216 -3.06 14.98 18.59
C ASN A 216 -1.99 15.63 17.74
N ASP A 217 -1.86 15.20 16.48
CA ASP A 217 -1.07 15.93 15.51
C ASP A 217 -1.91 17.10 14.96
N PRO A 218 -1.47 18.36 15.12
CA PRO A 218 -2.30 19.52 14.78
C PRO A 218 -2.48 19.73 13.28
N ARG A 219 -1.62 19.15 12.43
CA ARG A 219 -1.64 19.33 10.97
C ARG A 219 -2.52 18.31 10.28
N THR A 220 -2.39 17.05 10.70
CA THR A 220 -3.16 15.91 10.19
C THR A 220 -4.49 15.73 10.92
N GLN A 221 -4.62 16.28 12.12
CA GLN A 221 -5.76 16.08 13.04
C GLN A 221 -5.94 14.62 13.48
N GLU A 222 -4.90 13.79 13.31
CA GLU A 222 -4.94 12.42 13.79
C GLU A 222 -4.60 12.35 15.28
N THR A 223 -5.34 11.50 15.98
CA THR A 223 -5.12 11.25 17.41
C THR A 223 -4.49 9.88 17.60
N TRP A 224 -3.29 9.84 18.15
CA TRP A 224 -2.70 8.62 18.70
C TRP A 224 -3.10 8.48 20.16
N ARG A 225 -3.69 7.34 20.55
CA ARG A 225 -4.16 7.11 21.93
C ARG A 225 -3.40 5.96 22.58
N CYS A 226 -2.93 6.17 23.80
CA CYS A 226 -2.30 5.16 24.65
C CYS A 226 -3.08 5.00 25.96
N GLN A 227 -3.03 3.82 26.57
CA GLN A 227 -3.42 3.67 27.98
C GLN A 227 -2.52 4.55 28.87
N ARG A 228 -3.08 5.12 29.93
CA ARG A 228 -2.36 5.96 30.88
C ARG A 228 -1.39 5.08 31.69
N PRO A 229 -0.08 5.39 31.69
CA PRO A 229 0.89 4.71 32.56
C PRO A 229 0.54 4.93 34.04
N LYS A 230 0.92 3.99 34.91
CA LYS A 230 0.51 4.00 36.32
C LYS A 230 1.22 5.08 37.13
N SER A 231 2.46 5.41 36.78
CA SER A 231 3.32 6.27 37.59
C SER A 231 3.93 7.43 36.83
N LEU A 232 4.10 7.30 35.50
CA LEU A 232 4.64 8.35 34.65
C LEU A 232 3.54 9.28 34.09
N PRO A 233 3.84 10.55 33.77
CA PRO A 233 2.91 11.42 33.08
C PRO A 233 2.81 11.07 31.58
N CYS A 234 1.73 11.50 30.92
CA CYS A 234 1.57 11.30 29.47
C CYS A 234 2.72 11.92 28.64
N SER A 235 3.31 13.03 29.10
CA SER A 235 4.46 13.64 28.41
C SER A 235 5.73 12.78 28.40
N ALA A 236 5.77 11.68 29.16
CA ALA A 236 6.94 10.80 29.24
C ALA A 236 7.03 9.74 28.13
N LEU A 237 6.17 9.78 27.10
CA LEU A 237 6.25 8.86 25.96
C LEU A 237 7.54 9.12 25.16
N VAL A 238 8.40 8.11 25.05
CA VAL A 238 9.70 8.23 24.36
C VAL A 238 9.75 7.39 23.09
N TYR A 239 9.25 6.15 23.14
CA TYR A 239 9.35 5.22 22.03
C TYR A 239 8.01 4.59 21.65
N HIS A 240 7.95 4.14 20.40
CA HIS A 240 6.86 3.40 19.79
C HIS A 240 7.39 2.11 19.19
N SER A 241 6.64 1.01 19.30
CA SER A 241 6.88 -0.18 18.49
C SER A 241 5.56 -0.85 18.13
N MET A 242 5.59 -1.70 17.12
CA MET A 242 4.56 -2.71 16.96
C MET A 242 4.65 -3.73 18.11
N GLY A 243 3.51 -4.07 18.72
CA GLY A 243 3.47 -4.97 19.87
C GLY A 243 3.72 -6.45 19.55
N GLY A 244 3.25 -6.91 18.39
CA GLY A 244 3.55 -8.25 17.87
C GLY A 244 2.48 -8.83 16.94
N TYR A 245 2.83 -9.92 16.26
CA TYR A 245 1.94 -10.90 15.62
C TYR A 245 2.22 -12.27 16.25
N ARG A 246 1.24 -13.15 16.43
CA ARG A 246 1.50 -14.53 16.89
C ARG A 246 1.87 -15.44 15.69
N ASN A 247 3.16 -15.72 15.45
CA ASN A 247 3.80 -17.07 15.36
C ASN A 247 5.27 -17.05 14.81
N HIS A 248 5.98 -18.18 14.99
CA HIS A 248 7.44 -18.41 14.85
C HIS A 248 7.99 -18.67 13.44
N LEU A 249 9.10 -18.00 13.05
CA LEU A 249 10.05 -18.42 12.00
C LEU A 249 11.49 -17.89 12.28
N THR A 250 12.52 -18.48 11.63
CA THR A 250 13.96 -18.45 12.06
C THR A 250 14.93 -17.69 11.14
N ASN A 251 16.13 -17.40 11.66
CA ASN A 251 17.15 -16.50 11.09
C ASN A 251 17.87 -16.95 9.79
N LYS A 252 17.57 -18.12 9.21
CA LYS A 252 18.34 -18.67 8.07
C LYS A 252 17.92 -18.17 6.68
N GLU A 253 16.82 -17.41 6.58
CA GLU A 253 16.31 -16.89 5.31
C GLU A 253 16.91 -15.53 4.92
N LYS A 254 17.67 -14.89 5.82
CA LYS A 254 18.22 -13.53 5.65
C LYS A 254 19.46 -13.39 4.77
N MET A 255 20.02 -14.47 4.19
CA MET A 255 21.38 -14.45 3.65
C MET A 255 21.55 -14.73 2.15
N LEU A 256 20.51 -14.64 1.33
CA LEU A 256 20.66 -14.89 -0.11
C LEU A 256 20.19 -13.71 -0.96
N ILE A 257 21.03 -13.39 -1.95
CA ILE A 257 20.87 -12.51 -3.11
C ILE A 257 21.53 -11.13 -2.98
N THR A 258 22.64 -10.96 -3.70
CA THR A 258 22.89 -9.72 -4.43
C THR A 258 23.83 -9.93 -5.62
N ARG A 259 23.41 -9.47 -6.80
CA ARG A 259 24.26 -9.22 -7.98
C ARG A 259 24.32 -7.72 -8.25
N HIS A 260 25.44 -7.27 -8.80
CA HIS A 260 25.76 -5.86 -9.09
C HIS A 260 25.26 -5.44 -10.47
N PHE A 261 24.98 -4.15 -10.64
CA PHE A 261 24.81 -3.47 -11.92
C PHE A 261 25.62 -2.15 -11.95
N THR A 262 25.87 -1.70 -13.18
CA THR A 262 26.80 -0.63 -13.61
C THR A 262 26.37 0.77 -13.19
N THR A 263 27.37 1.58 -12.84
CA THR A 263 27.25 2.80 -12.01
C THR A 263 27.37 4.11 -12.80
N GLN A 264 27.25 4.11 -14.13
CA GLN A 264 27.58 5.29 -14.95
C GLN A 264 26.38 6.04 -15.55
N THR A 265 25.14 5.53 -15.46
CA THR A 265 23.92 6.27 -15.88
C THR A 265 23.15 6.85 -14.70
N THR A 266 23.09 6.15 -13.55
CA THR A 266 22.32 6.60 -12.37
C THR A 266 22.92 7.85 -11.71
N THR A 267 24.24 7.92 -11.50
CA THR A 267 24.87 9.10 -10.86
C THR A 267 24.66 10.38 -11.67
N ALA A 268 24.79 10.30 -13.00
CA ALA A 268 24.57 11.45 -13.88
C ALA A 268 23.12 11.94 -13.83
N CYS A 269 22.16 11.00 -13.83
CA CYS A 269 20.75 11.30 -13.67
C CYS A 269 20.44 12.00 -12.33
N LEU A 270 20.98 11.49 -11.23
CA LEU A 270 20.68 12.04 -9.90
C LEU A 270 21.45 13.33 -9.57
N LYS A 271 22.34 13.80 -10.45
CA LYS A 271 23.12 15.01 -10.23
C LYS A 271 22.22 16.22 -9.95
N ASP A 272 22.61 17.01 -8.95
CA ASP A 272 21.87 18.20 -8.48
C ASP A 272 20.43 17.86 -8.08
N LYS A 273 20.20 16.72 -7.41
CA LYS A 273 18.88 16.31 -6.91
C LYS A 273 18.89 16.15 -5.39
N HIS A 274 17.86 16.70 -4.76
CA HIS A 274 17.50 16.53 -3.36
C HIS A 274 16.29 15.60 -3.29
N ILE A 275 16.51 14.36 -2.85
CA ILE A 275 15.52 13.29 -2.98
C ILE A 275 14.99 12.89 -1.60
N TYR A 276 13.70 13.13 -1.38
CA TYR A 276 13.01 12.83 -0.13
C TYR A 276 12.10 11.62 -0.30
N MET A 277 12.54 10.48 0.24
CA MET A 277 11.77 9.23 0.25
C MET A 277 11.06 9.05 1.59
N MET A 278 9.76 8.77 1.55
CA MET A 278 8.98 8.51 2.76
C MET A 278 8.03 7.33 2.59
N GLY A 279 7.85 6.54 3.64
CA GLY A 279 6.82 5.52 3.60
C GLY A 279 7.13 4.31 4.46
N ASP A 280 7.00 3.12 3.89
CA ASP A 280 7.22 1.87 4.61
C ASP A 280 8.57 1.21 4.25
N SER A 281 8.72 -0.02 4.72
CA SER A 281 9.94 -0.81 4.50
C SER A 281 10.20 -1.14 3.03
N THR A 282 9.19 -1.10 2.14
CA THR A 282 9.37 -1.31 0.70
C THR A 282 9.94 -0.06 0.02
N MET A 283 9.60 1.14 0.49
CA MET A 283 10.27 2.38 0.07
C MET A 283 11.73 2.41 0.55
N ARG A 284 12.02 1.82 1.73
CA ARG A 284 13.42 1.68 2.19
C ARG A 284 14.28 0.87 1.23
N GLN A 285 13.71 -0.12 0.54
CA GLN A 285 14.46 -0.92 -0.43
C GLN A 285 14.97 -0.06 -1.60
N TRP A 286 14.26 1.02 -1.96
CA TRP A 286 14.74 1.98 -2.97
C TRP A 286 15.93 2.78 -2.46
N PHE A 287 15.87 3.30 -1.23
CA PHE A 287 17.01 3.96 -0.59
C PHE A 287 18.25 3.06 -0.55
N GLU A 288 18.07 1.81 -0.12
CA GLU A 288 19.14 0.81 -0.06
C GLU A 288 19.72 0.48 -1.43
N PHE A 289 18.85 0.40 -2.44
CA PHE A 289 19.27 0.22 -3.81
C PHE A 289 20.19 1.36 -4.25
N PHE A 290 19.80 2.63 -4.04
CA PHE A 290 20.61 3.78 -4.45
C PHE A 290 21.94 3.85 -3.73
N VAL A 291 21.97 3.65 -2.40
CA VAL A 291 23.22 3.62 -1.62
C VAL A 291 24.16 2.52 -2.12
N LYS A 292 23.63 1.41 -2.62
CA LYS A 292 24.43 0.35 -3.22
C LYS A 292 24.86 0.64 -4.66
N ALA A 293 23.98 1.25 -5.45
CA ALA A 293 24.13 1.45 -6.89
C ALA A 293 24.90 2.72 -7.26
N VAL A 294 25.07 3.66 -6.34
CA VAL A 294 25.81 4.92 -6.55
C VAL A 294 27.05 4.92 -5.63
N PRO A 295 28.26 4.60 -6.15
CA PRO A 295 29.45 4.36 -5.30
C PRO A 295 29.92 5.60 -4.52
N THR A 296 29.66 6.78 -5.05
CA THR A 296 29.98 8.09 -4.49
C THR A 296 29.01 8.51 -3.38
N LEU A 297 27.80 7.94 -3.34
CA LEU A 297 26.79 8.23 -2.33
C LEU A 297 27.18 7.58 -0.99
N LYS A 298 27.47 8.40 0.02
CA LYS A 298 27.91 7.94 1.35
C LYS A 298 26.80 8.06 2.37
N LYS A 299 26.41 6.93 2.95
CA LYS A 299 25.44 6.88 4.04
C LYS A 299 26.03 7.46 5.34
N MET A 300 25.29 8.35 5.99
CA MET A 300 25.62 8.87 7.31
C MET A 300 25.06 7.97 8.43
N ASN A 301 25.82 7.77 9.50
CA ASN A 301 25.33 7.09 10.69
C ASN A 301 24.73 8.12 11.66
N LEU A 302 23.39 8.19 11.70
CA LEU A 302 22.66 9.09 12.59
C LEU A 302 22.40 8.49 13.99
N HIS A 303 22.90 7.28 14.26
CA HIS A 303 22.67 6.54 15.51
C HIS A 303 21.18 6.29 15.83
N VAL A 304 20.35 6.18 14.79
CA VAL A 304 18.91 5.92 14.90
C VAL A 304 18.55 4.47 14.57
N GLN A 305 17.29 4.12 14.82
CA GLN A 305 16.71 2.84 14.48
C GLN A 305 16.65 2.68 12.94
N TYR A 306 17.44 1.76 12.39
CA TYR A 306 17.61 1.63 10.94
C TYR A 306 16.30 1.39 10.17
N GLN A 307 15.42 0.52 10.67
CA GLN A 307 14.16 0.14 10.01
C GLN A 307 13.11 1.26 9.93
N SER A 308 13.29 2.39 10.63
CA SER A 308 12.35 3.52 10.64
C SER A 308 13.02 4.85 10.28
N GLY A 309 14.35 4.94 10.40
CA GLY A 309 15.11 6.12 10.06
C GLY A 309 14.98 7.22 11.13
N PRO A 310 15.31 8.47 10.78
CA PRO A 310 15.73 8.92 9.45
C PRO A 310 17.05 8.31 8.97
N LEU A 311 17.21 8.14 7.66
CA LEU A 311 18.44 7.74 6.99
C LEU A 311 18.81 8.82 5.98
N ILE A 312 20.11 9.12 5.89
CA ILE A 312 20.64 10.10 4.94
C ILE A 312 21.85 9.49 4.25
N ALA A 313 21.96 9.74 2.94
CA ALA A 313 23.16 9.49 2.17
C ALA A 313 23.48 10.68 1.26
N VAL A 314 24.75 11.08 1.18
CA VAL A 314 25.18 12.30 0.48
C VAL A 314 26.31 11.99 -0.49
N ASP A 315 26.25 12.61 -1.66
CA ASP A 315 27.32 12.69 -2.65
C ASP A 315 27.63 14.18 -2.87
N VAL A 316 28.72 14.64 -2.25
CA VAL A 316 29.14 16.05 -2.30
C VAL A 316 29.65 16.43 -3.69
N GLU A 317 30.25 15.49 -4.42
CA GLU A 317 30.84 15.77 -5.74
C GLU A 317 29.76 16.02 -6.81
N ASN A 318 28.65 15.29 -6.72
CA ASN A 318 27.52 15.39 -7.65
C ASN A 318 26.33 16.17 -7.10
N ASN A 319 26.48 16.78 -5.92
CA ASN A 319 25.43 17.55 -5.24
C ASN A 319 24.12 16.76 -5.10
N ILE A 320 24.22 15.56 -4.52
CA ILE A 320 23.09 14.65 -4.29
C ILE A 320 22.92 14.46 -2.79
N ASP A 321 21.71 14.65 -2.28
CA ASP A 321 21.31 14.09 -1.00
C ASP A 321 20.07 13.23 -1.16
N LEU A 322 20.12 12.11 -0.46
CA LEU A 322 19.07 11.12 -0.44
C LEU A 322 18.63 10.95 1.01
N HIS A 323 17.37 11.27 1.25
CA HIS A 323 16.71 11.15 2.54
C HIS A 323 15.73 9.99 2.49
N TRP A 324 15.73 9.15 3.51
CA TRP A 324 14.66 8.19 3.72
C TRP A 324 14.16 8.23 5.17
N ARG A 325 12.85 8.24 5.35
CA ARG A 325 12.25 8.03 6.67
C ARG A 325 10.93 7.29 6.59
N ALA A 326 10.59 6.58 7.65
CA ALA A 326 9.30 5.93 7.72
C ALA A 326 8.16 6.94 7.90
N HIS A 327 6.97 6.59 7.41
CA HIS A 327 5.76 7.37 7.67
C HIS A 327 5.38 7.32 9.16
N GLY A 328 4.64 8.33 9.64
CA GLY A 328 4.13 8.41 11.00
C GLY A 328 3.18 7.28 11.39
N VAL A 329 2.65 7.29 12.62
CA VAL A 329 1.72 6.24 13.08
C VAL A 329 0.54 6.04 12.10
N PRO A 330 0.01 4.82 11.88
CA PRO A 330 0.33 3.55 12.56
C PRO A 330 1.49 2.78 11.92
N LEU A 331 2.73 3.13 12.24
CA LEU A 331 3.92 2.51 11.69
C LEU A 331 4.17 1.15 12.34
N ARG A 332 4.16 0.08 11.53
CA ARG A 332 4.46 -1.28 12.00
C ARG A 332 5.96 -1.54 11.93
N THR A 333 6.67 -1.25 13.01
CA THR A 333 8.14 -1.33 13.07
C THR A 333 8.65 -1.77 14.45
N LEU A 334 9.97 -1.96 14.56
CA LEU A 334 10.65 -2.18 15.84
C LEU A 334 10.64 -0.91 16.71
N LYS A 335 11.04 -1.04 17.98
CA LYS A 335 11.12 0.08 18.92
C LYS A 335 11.92 1.25 18.34
N THR A 336 11.23 2.36 18.07
CA THR A 336 11.78 3.59 17.50
C THR A 336 11.35 4.81 18.31
N ALA A 337 12.09 5.90 18.23
CA ALA A 337 11.76 7.11 18.97
C ALA A 337 10.50 7.74 18.35
N VAL A 338 9.56 8.16 19.20
CA VAL A 338 8.34 8.85 18.72
C VAL A 338 8.71 10.16 18.04
N ALA A 339 9.77 10.83 18.50
CA ALA A 339 10.31 12.04 17.88
C ALA A 339 10.80 11.84 16.44
N ASP A 340 11.08 10.61 16.00
CA ASP A 340 11.50 10.31 14.63
C ASP A 340 10.31 9.96 13.72
N LEU A 341 9.10 9.81 14.27
CA LEU A 341 7.88 9.47 13.53
C LEU A 341 7.21 10.72 12.96
N HIS A 342 7.33 10.94 11.66
CA HIS A 342 6.81 12.12 10.98
C HIS A 342 5.76 11.75 9.92
N TYR A 343 4.69 12.55 9.83
CA TYR A 343 3.68 12.38 8.79
C TYR A 343 4.20 12.87 7.43
N ILE A 344 3.85 12.16 6.35
CA ILE A 344 4.25 12.52 4.98
C ILE A 344 3.80 13.93 4.61
N SER A 345 2.55 14.29 4.93
CA SER A 345 2.03 15.64 4.71
C SER A 345 2.85 16.71 5.42
N ASN A 346 3.22 16.45 6.67
CA ASN A 346 3.96 17.37 7.52
C ASN A 346 5.35 17.64 6.96
N GLU A 347 6.04 16.59 6.50
CA GLU A 347 7.35 16.72 5.85
C GLU A 347 7.24 17.45 4.52
N ILE A 348 6.22 17.18 3.72
CA ILE A 348 6.00 17.91 2.46
C ILE A 348 5.78 19.40 2.76
N ASP A 349 4.94 19.74 3.73
CA ASP A 349 4.62 21.13 4.09
C ASP A 349 5.86 21.91 4.61
N ASP A 350 6.80 21.22 5.25
CA ASP A 350 8.02 21.83 5.80
C ASP A 350 9.11 22.06 4.73
N GLN A 351 8.86 21.72 3.47
CA GLN A 351 9.84 21.83 2.37
C GLN A 351 9.42 22.86 1.32
N ALA A 352 10.40 23.62 0.83
CA ALA A 352 10.17 24.63 -0.20
C ALA A 352 9.75 24.01 -1.55
N GLY A 353 10.38 22.89 -1.94
CA GLY A 353 10.29 22.31 -3.28
C GLY A 353 11.24 22.97 -4.27
N GLY A 354 11.03 22.71 -5.56
CA GLY A 354 11.77 23.32 -6.67
C GLY A 354 12.22 22.30 -7.73
N PRO A 355 12.86 22.78 -8.81
CA PRO A 355 13.24 21.96 -9.97
C PRO A 355 14.28 20.87 -9.66
N HIS A 356 14.97 20.99 -8.53
CA HIS A 356 15.98 20.03 -8.05
C HIS A 356 15.44 19.10 -6.97
N THR A 357 14.18 19.26 -6.54
CA THR A 357 13.60 18.50 -5.45
C THR A 357 12.69 17.39 -5.97
N VAL A 358 12.88 16.19 -5.46
CA VAL A 358 12.05 15.02 -5.78
C VAL A 358 11.46 14.46 -4.49
N PHE A 359 10.13 14.44 -4.39
CA PHE A 359 9.42 13.70 -3.34
C PHE A 359 8.98 12.35 -3.85
N ILE A 360 9.26 11.31 -3.08
CA ILE A 360 8.84 9.95 -3.39
C ILE A 360 8.17 9.37 -2.15
N PHE A 361 6.93 8.89 -2.27
CA PHE A 361 6.28 8.25 -1.13
C PHE A 361 5.43 7.03 -1.44
N ASN A 362 5.23 6.21 -0.41
CA ASN A 362 4.29 5.10 -0.45
C ASN A 362 3.55 4.90 0.88
N LEU A 363 2.39 4.27 0.81
CA LEU A 363 1.55 3.91 1.96
C LEU A 363 0.80 2.60 1.65
N GLY A 364 1.17 1.50 2.31
CA GLY A 364 0.51 0.22 2.06
C GLY A 364 0.34 -0.68 3.28
N PRO A 365 1.22 -1.67 3.48
CA PRO A 365 1.06 -2.79 4.42
C PRO A 365 0.72 -2.38 5.87
N HIS A 366 1.05 -1.17 6.29
CA HIS A 366 0.75 -0.73 7.65
C HIS A 366 -0.72 -0.31 7.86
N PHE A 367 -1.41 0.00 6.77
CA PHE A 367 -2.81 0.46 6.74
C PHE A 367 -3.80 -0.67 6.45
N THR A 368 -3.33 -1.88 6.11
CA THR A 368 -4.18 -3.03 5.77
C THR A 368 -5.03 -3.58 6.93
N THR A 369 -4.87 -3.04 8.13
CA THR A 369 -5.71 -3.39 9.29
C THR A 369 -6.67 -2.28 9.67
N TYR A 370 -6.58 -1.11 9.04
CA TYR A 370 -7.43 0.02 9.32
C TYR A 370 -8.57 0.12 8.30
N PRO A 371 -9.68 0.79 8.64
CA PRO A 371 -10.77 0.99 7.70
C PRO A 371 -10.36 1.86 6.50
N LEU A 372 -11.07 1.74 5.39
CA LEU A 372 -10.75 2.50 4.17
C LEU A 372 -10.91 4.00 4.34
N ASP A 373 -11.83 4.45 5.19
CA ASP A 373 -12.06 5.87 5.43
C ASP A 373 -10.87 6.52 6.17
N PHE A 374 -10.25 5.82 7.12
CA PHE A 374 -9.01 6.24 7.78
C PHE A 374 -7.87 6.38 6.76
N TYR A 375 -7.69 5.37 5.90
CA TYR A 375 -6.68 5.46 4.84
C TYR A 375 -6.98 6.61 3.87
N THR A 376 -8.24 6.78 3.48
CA THR A 376 -8.69 7.88 2.62
C THR A 376 -8.37 9.23 3.27
N HIS A 377 -8.66 9.38 4.56
CA HIS A 377 -8.29 10.58 5.33
C HIS A 377 -6.78 10.86 5.25
N ARG A 378 -5.94 9.85 5.51
CA ARG A 378 -4.48 9.99 5.41
C ARG A 378 -4.04 10.43 4.01
N VAL A 379 -4.58 9.78 2.98
CA VAL A 379 -4.25 10.09 1.59
C VAL A 379 -4.69 11.51 1.21
N LEU A 380 -5.86 11.96 1.66
CA LEU A 380 -6.36 13.31 1.38
C LEU A 380 -5.57 14.40 2.10
N ARG A 381 -5.08 14.15 3.33
CA ARG A 381 -4.14 15.05 4.01
C ARG A 381 -2.83 15.19 3.24
N ILE A 382 -2.31 14.09 2.68
CA ILE A 382 -1.12 14.13 1.81
C ILE A 382 -1.41 14.84 0.49
N ARG A 383 -2.56 14.56 -0.14
CA ARG A 383 -3.00 15.25 -1.36
C ARG A 383 -3.02 16.76 -1.16
N LYS A 384 -3.56 17.24 -0.03
CA LYS A 384 -3.59 18.66 0.31
C LYS A 384 -2.18 19.26 0.41
N ALA A 385 -1.24 18.58 1.07
CA ALA A 385 0.15 19.01 1.16
C ALA A 385 0.86 19.03 -0.21
N VAL A 386 0.62 18.02 -1.05
CA VAL A 386 1.15 17.95 -2.42
C VAL A 386 0.59 19.07 -3.29
N LEU A 387 -0.71 19.36 -3.22
CA LEU A 387 -1.32 20.48 -3.94
C LEU A 387 -0.70 21.82 -3.52
N ALA A 388 -0.51 22.03 -2.21
CA ALA A 388 0.16 23.22 -1.71
C ALA A 388 1.63 23.29 -2.16
N LEU A 389 2.33 22.16 -2.27
CA LEU A 389 3.69 22.05 -2.79
C LEU A 389 3.76 22.44 -4.27
N LEU A 390 2.91 21.86 -5.10
CA LEU A 390 2.90 22.15 -6.54
C LEU A 390 2.39 23.56 -6.84
N GLN A 391 1.55 24.13 -5.97
CA GLN A 391 1.16 25.55 -6.08
C GLN A 391 2.33 26.49 -5.78
N ARG A 392 3.16 26.20 -4.76
CA ARG A 392 4.29 27.05 -4.39
C ARG A 392 5.55 26.82 -5.24
N ALA A 393 5.76 25.60 -5.71
CA ALA A 393 6.92 25.17 -6.47
C ALA A 393 6.50 24.16 -7.56
N PRO A 394 5.92 24.64 -8.67
CA PRO A 394 5.32 23.78 -9.71
C PRO A 394 6.31 22.85 -10.41
N ASP A 395 7.60 23.20 -10.42
CA ASP A 395 8.66 22.39 -11.02
C ASP A 395 9.14 21.24 -10.11
N THR A 396 8.50 21.04 -8.95
CA THR A 396 8.85 19.93 -8.03
C THR A 396 8.33 18.60 -8.58
N THR A 397 9.18 17.58 -8.63
CA THR A 397 8.76 16.23 -9.03
C THR A 397 8.19 15.47 -7.82
N VAL A 398 6.98 14.93 -7.96
CA VAL A 398 6.34 14.09 -6.94
C VAL A 398 5.99 12.72 -7.53
N ILE A 399 6.48 11.66 -6.89
CA ILE A 399 6.31 10.27 -7.33
C ILE A 399 5.67 9.45 -6.22
N ILE A 400 4.63 8.70 -6.56
CA ILE A 400 3.86 7.89 -5.63
C ILE A 400 4.00 6.43 -6.05
N LYS A 401 4.55 5.60 -5.18
CA LYS A 401 4.69 4.15 -5.42
C LYS A 401 3.47 3.40 -4.88
N THR A 402 2.86 2.54 -5.69
CA THR A 402 1.77 1.65 -5.23
C THR A 402 2.29 0.47 -4.39
N VAL A 403 1.38 -0.25 -3.74
CA VAL A 403 1.71 -1.38 -2.87
C VAL A 403 2.17 -2.59 -3.70
N ASN A 404 3.20 -3.31 -3.23
CA ASN A 404 3.62 -4.59 -3.81
C ASN A 404 2.62 -5.71 -3.44
N THR A 405 2.49 -6.73 -4.28
CA THR A 405 1.79 -7.98 -3.91
C THR A 405 2.65 -8.86 -3.01
N GLY A 406 2.02 -9.75 -2.23
CA GLY A 406 2.72 -10.78 -1.44
C GLY A 406 2.12 -11.05 -0.06
N TYR A 407 0.98 -10.45 0.27
CA TYR A 407 0.30 -10.62 1.56
C TYR A 407 -1.06 -11.31 1.36
N LYS A 408 -1.37 -12.31 2.19
CA LYS A 408 -2.53 -13.20 1.97
C LYS A 408 -3.26 -13.60 3.26
N ASP A 409 -3.07 -12.85 4.34
CA ASP A 409 -3.68 -13.11 5.64
C ASP A 409 -4.57 -11.96 6.12
N ILE A 410 -5.10 -12.08 7.33
CA ILE A 410 -5.99 -11.08 7.92
C ILE A 410 -5.25 -9.81 8.38
N PHE A 411 -3.93 -9.83 8.51
CA PHE A 411 -3.09 -8.68 8.89
C PHE A 411 -2.51 -7.95 7.68
N GLY A 412 -2.51 -8.61 6.53
CA GLY A 412 -2.21 -8.04 5.21
C GLY A 412 -2.77 -8.94 4.11
N SER A 413 -3.51 -8.35 3.17
CA SER A 413 -4.07 -9.06 2.01
C SER A 413 -3.84 -8.24 0.74
N ASP A 414 -3.51 -8.91 -0.35
CA ASP A 414 -3.41 -8.32 -1.69
C ASP A 414 -4.76 -7.75 -2.13
N TRP A 415 -5.89 -8.42 -1.83
CA TRP A 415 -7.21 -7.85 -2.12
C TRP A 415 -7.37 -6.49 -1.45
N TYR A 416 -6.98 -6.37 -0.18
CA TYR A 416 -7.15 -5.12 0.53
C TYR A 416 -6.13 -4.06 0.11
N SER A 417 -4.89 -4.46 -0.18
CA SER A 417 -3.85 -3.59 -0.73
C SER A 417 -4.27 -3.00 -2.08
N LEU A 418 -4.99 -3.75 -2.91
CA LEU A 418 -5.60 -3.23 -4.14
C LEU A 418 -6.66 -2.16 -3.87
N GLN A 419 -7.44 -2.29 -2.79
CA GLN A 419 -8.38 -1.22 -2.38
C GLN A 419 -7.63 0.05 -1.97
N LEU A 420 -6.51 -0.07 -1.25
CA LEU A 420 -5.65 1.07 -0.91
C LEU A 420 -5.12 1.76 -2.19
N ASN A 421 -4.62 0.99 -3.15
CA ASN A 421 -4.17 1.51 -4.44
C ASN A 421 -5.30 2.23 -5.20
N ARG A 422 -6.54 1.72 -5.16
CA ARG A 422 -7.70 2.39 -5.78
C ARG A 422 -8.01 3.76 -5.16
N VAL A 423 -7.93 3.87 -3.83
CA VAL A 423 -8.06 5.16 -3.13
C VAL A 423 -6.94 6.11 -3.55
N LEU A 424 -5.70 5.63 -3.59
CA LEU A 424 -4.52 6.41 -3.97
C LEU A 424 -4.65 6.96 -5.41
N HIS A 425 -5.00 6.10 -6.37
CA HIS A 425 -5.24 6.49 -7.76
C HIS A 425 -6.35 7.53 -7.86
N TRP A 426 -7.51 7.28 -7.24
CA TRP A 426 -8.62 8.24 -7.24
C TRP A 426 -8.22 9.59 -6.63
N ALA A 427 -7.46 9.56 -5.54
CA ALA A 427 -7.05 10.76 -4.81
C ALA A 427 -5.91 11.53 -5.47
N PHE A 428 -5.33 11.07 -6.58
CA PHE A 428 -4.25 11.78 -7.28
C PHE A 428 -4.42 11.83 -8.80
N GLN A 429 -5.51 11.27 -9.35
CA GLN A 429 -5.79 11.20 -10.79
C GLN A 429 -5.79 12.54 -11.54
N ASP A 430 -6.01 13.64 -10.82
CA ASP A 430 -6.13 15.01 -11.31
C ASP A 430 -5.02 15.94 -10.76
N VAL A 431 -3.93 15.38 -10.23
CA VAL A 431 -2.77 16.13 -9.72
C VAL A 431 -1.58 15.84 -10.61
N GLY A 432 -0.74 16.86 -10.84
CA GLY A 432 0.53 16.73 -11.58
C GLY A 432 1.58 15.91 -10.82
N VAL A 433 1.33 14.63 -10.61
CA VAL A 433 2.21 13.65 -9.96
C VAL A 433 2.40 12.43 -10.85
N TYR A 434 3.47 11.67 -10.60
CA TYR A 434 3.65 10.36 -11.21
C TYR A 434 3.22 9.26 -10.25
N ILE A 435 2.28 8.40 -10.66
CA ILE A 435 1.97 7.18 -9.90
C ILE A 435 2.74 6.03 -10.55
N LEU A 436 3.79 5.58 -9.89
CA LEU A 436 4.56 4.41 -10.29
C LEU A 436 3.81 3.17 -9.80
N ASP A 437 2.94 2.65 -10.66
CA ASP A 437 2.15 1.47 -10.36
C ASP A 437 2.96 0.19 -10.55
N VAL A 438 3.37 -0.41 -9.43
CA VAL A 438 4.16 -1.65 -9.38
C VAL A 438 3.28 -2.90 -9.28
N TRP A 439 1.96 -2.76 -9.14
CA TRP A 439 1.05 -3.85 -8.82
C TRP A 439 1.14 -5.02 -9.80
N GLN A 440 1.04 -4.70 -11.09
CA GLN A 440 1.09 -5.72 -12.15
C GLN A 440 2.46 -6.39 -12.19
N MET A 441 3.54 -5.59 -12.03
CA MET A 441 4.92 -6.09 -12.04
C MET A 441 5.14 -7.13 -10.94
N THR A 442 4.70 -6.85 -9.71
CA THR A 442 4.89 -7.77 -8.59
C THR A 442 3.93 -8.97 -8.66
N ALA A 443 2.73 -8.79 -9.21
CA ALA A 443 1.71 -9.84 -9.30
C ALA A 443 2.04 -10.91 -10.35
N CYS A 444 2.69 -10.54 -11.46
CA CYS A 444 2.96 -11.47 -12.55
C CYS A 444 4.44 -11.90 -12.66
N HIS A 445 5.33 -11.39 -11.82
CA HIS A 445 6.76 -11.75 -11.90
C HIS A 445 6.98 -13.26 -11.76
N TYR A 446 8.06 -13.77 -12.34
CA TYR A 446 8.45 -15.18 -12.22
C TYR A 446 9.09 -15.52 -10.87
N SER A 447 9.43 -14.50 -10.07
CA SER A 447 9.99 -14.69 -8.72
C SER A 447 8.90 -15.02 -7.72
N GLU A 448 9.30 -15.52 -6.56
CA GLU A 448 8.38 -15.76 -5.46
C GLU A 448 7.68 -14.46 -5.03
N GLU A 449 6.38 -14.56 -4.75
CA GLU A 449 5.56 -13.45 -4.28
C GLU A 449 5.98 -13.06 -2.86
N ASN A 450 6.39 -11.81 -2.69
CA ASN A 450 6.83 -11.29 -1.41
C ASN A 450 6.61 -9.78 -1.39
N ILE A 451 5.99 -9.27 -0.30
CA ILE A 451 5.78 -7.84 -0.09
C ILE A 451 7.10 -7.04 -0.15
N HIS A 452 8.21 -7.67 0.25
CA HIS A 452 9.59 -7.23 0.09
C HIS A 452 10.18 -7.94 -1.13
N PRO A 453 9.93 -7.46 -2.35
CA PRO A 453 10.30 -8.17 -3.55
C PRO A 453 11.81 -8.30 -3.68
N GLY A 454 12.24 -9.31 -4.45
CA GLY A 454 13.66 -9.57 -4.67
C GLY A 454 14.35 -8.50 -5.52
N PRO A 455 15.70 -8.48 -5.57
CA PRO A 455 16.47 -7.43 -6.22
C PRO A 455 16.19 -7.17 -7.71
N VAL A 456 15.71 -8.18 -8.45
CA VAL A 456 15.36 -8.00 -9.87
C VAL A 456 14.13 -7.11 -10.02
N ILE A 457 13.11 -7.31 -9.18
CA ILE A 457 11.91 -6.48 -9.21
C ILE A 457 12.24 -5.06 -8.73
N ILE A 458 13.00 -4.92 -7.63
CA ILE A 458 13.46 -3.60 -7.16
C ILE A 458 14.22 -2.87 -8.26
N LYS A 459 15.12 -3.55 -8.98
CA LYS A 459 15.85 -2.97 -10.12
C LYS A 459 14.89 -2.46 -11.20
N ASN A 460 13.87 -3.24 -11.58
CA ASN A 460 12.86 -2.84 -12.56
C ASN A 460 12.04 -1.63 -12.08
N GLU A 461 11.65 -1.61 -10.80
CA GLU A 461 10.96 -0.47 -10.18
C GLU A 461 11.82 0.80 -10.26
N ILE A 462 13.13 0.68 -9.94
CA ILE A 462 14.07 1.81 -10.01
C ILE A 462 14.33 2.26 -11.44
N ASP A 463 14.39 1.35 -12.42
CA ASP A 463 14.58 1.72 -13.82
C ASP A 463 13.39 2.57 -14.33
N ILE A 464 12.16 2.22 -13.93
CA ILE A 464 10.97 3.05 -14.21
C ILE A 464 11.04 4.38 -13.45
N LEU A 465 11.42 4.35 -12.17
CA LEU A 465 11.56 5.57 -11.36
C LEU A 465 12.49 6.58 -12.01
N LEU A 466 13.66 6.12 -12.47
CA LEU A 466 14.67 6.97 -13.08
C LEU A 466 14.19 7.62 -14.39
N SER A 467 13.30 6.95 -15.12
CA SER A 467 12.69 7.53 -16.34
C SER A 467 11.80 8.76 -16.07
N PHE A 468 11.30 8.92 -14.84
CA PHE A 468 10.52 10.10 -14.42
C PHE A 468 11.39 11.21 -13.82
N ILE A 469 12.48 10.85 -13.15
CA ILE A 469 13.40 11.82 -12.55
C ILE A 469 14.32 12.44 -13.61
N CYS A 470 14.66 11.66 -14.64
CA CYS A 470 15.60 12.03 -15.69
C CYS A 470 15.03 11.65 -17.06
N PRO A 471 13.97 12.34 -17.51
CA PRO A 471 13.54 12.22 -18.90
C PRO A 471 14.67 12.78 -19.78
N ASP A 472 15.15 11.98 -20.73
CA ASP A 472 16.18 12.37 -21.71
C ASP A 472 15.88 13.70 -22.42
#